data_AF-A0A950FCF0-F1
#
_entry.id   AF-A0A950FCF0-F1
#
_cell.length_a   1.000
_cell.length_b   1.000
_cell.length_c   1.000
_cell.angle_alpha   90.00
_cell.angle_beta   90.00
_cell.angle_gamma   90.00
#
_symmetry.space_group_name_H-M   'P 1'
#
loop_
_entity.id
_entity.type
_entity.pdbx_description
1 polymer ?
#
loop_
_entity_poly.entity_id
_entity_poly.type
_entity_poly.pdbx_seq_one_letter_code
_entity_poly.pdbx_strand_id
1 'polypeptide(L)'
;MLLAEAGPHAGGLKRALRAFDLTLLGIGAIVGAGIFVLTGVAAARYAGPAIMMSFVVAGFACAMAALCYAEFAAMIPVAGSAYSYSYATMGELVGWIIGWDLILEYAVGAAAVAVGWSGYLNVILRGTGIHLPDAITHAPGAGGIIDLPALLIVLLISGVLYVGISESARLNSVIVVIKLFAIAIVIIGGLFFVRPANWSPFAPFGWTGMMKGAAVIFFAYIGFDAVSTA
;
A
#
# COMPACT_ATOMS: atom_id res chain seq x y z
N MET A 1 13.70 -0.54 29.33
CA MET A 1 14.76 -0.92 28.38
C MET A 1 14.58 -0.20 27.05
N LEU A 2 13.42 -0.26 26.38
CA LEU A 2 13.14 0.50 25.13
C LEU A 2 13.28 2.03 25.26
N LEU A 3 12.85 2.63 26.39
CA LEU A 3 13.04 4.08 26.62
C LEU A 3 14.51 4.49 26.84
N ALA A 4 15.39 3.54 27.16
CA ALA A 4 16.82 3.80 27.32
C ALA A 4 17.56 3.83 25.96
N GLU A 5 17.03 3.14 24.94
CA GLU A 5 17.50 3.22 23.55
C GLU A 5 16.97 4.47 22.82
N ALA A 6 15.94 5.13 23.37
CA ALA A 6 15.47 6.44 22.88
C ALA A 6 16.39 7.61 23.29
N GLY A 7 17.45 7.35 24.06
CA GLY A 7 18.49 8.33 24.36
C GLY A 7 19.27 8.74 23.11
N PRO A 8 19.84 9.95 23.04
CA PRO A 8 20.57 10.42 21.87
C PRO A 8 21.80 9.56 21.64
N HIS A 9 21.67 8.53 20.80
CA HIS A 9 22.82 7.82 20.25
C HIS A 9 23.74 8.87 19.62
N ALA A 10 24.99 8.92 20.06
CA ALA A 10 26.01 9.92 19.73
C ALA A 10 26.49 9.88 18.24
N GLY A 11 25.60 9.49 17.33
CA GLY A 11 25.75 9.49 15.88
C GLY A 11 24.40 9.49 15.14
N GLY A 12 23.33 9.99 15.77
CA GLY A 12 21.96 9.93 15.23
C GLY A 12 21.71 10.81 14.00
N LEU A 13 20.83 10.33 13.12
CA LEU A 13 20.31 11.05 11.95
C LEU A 13 19.74 12.42 12.36
N LYS A 14 20.07 13.47 11.60
CA LYS A 14 19.48 14.79 11.82
C LYS A 14 17.98 14.71 11.60
N ARG A 15 17.18 15.13 12.58
CA ARG A 15 15.73 15.34 12.41
C ARG A 15 15.50 16.35 11.28
N ALA A 16 15.14 15.84 10.11
CA ALA A 16 14.94 16.62 8.89
C ALA A 16 13.48 16.63 8.42
N LEU A 17 12.68 15.66 8.85
CA LEU A 17 11.28 15.49 8.46
C LEU A 17 10.37 16.38 9.30
N ARG A 18 9.49 17.15 8.63
CA ARG A 18 8.41 17.93 9.25
C ARG A 18 7.08 17.18 9.10
N ALA A 19 6.04 17.67 9.78
CA ALA A 19 4.69 17.09 9.71
C ALA A 19 4.18 16.91 8.26
N PHE A 20 4.50 17.86 7.37
CA PHE A 20 4.12 17.76 5.96
C PHE A 20 4.88 16.63 5.24
N ASP A 21 6.18 16.47 5.49
CA ASP A 21 6.98 15.40 4.90
C ASP A 21 6.51 14.02 5.38
N LEU A 22 6.15 13.91 6.67
CA LEU A 22 5.55 12.69 7.25
C LEU A 22 4.17 12.38 6.65
N THR A 23 3.36 13.41 6.41
CA THR A 23 2.05 13.23 5.76
C THR A 23 2.23 12.71 4.33
N LEU A 24 3.18 13.29 3.58
CA LEU A 24 3.50 12.83 2.23
C LEU A 24 4.09 11.42 2.24
N LEU A 25 4.92 11.07 3.22
CA LEU A 25 5.42 9.70 3.41
C LEU A 25 4.26 8.72 3.60
N GLY A 26 3.30 9.02 4.48
CA GLY A 26 2.10 8.20 4.68
C GLY A 26 1.28 8.04 3.39
N ILE A 27 0.98 9.15 2.68
CA ILE A 27 0.26 9.09 1.40
C ILE A 27 1.05 8.25 0.38
N GLY A 28 2.37 8.40 0.32
CA GLY A 28 3.24 7.68 -0.61
C GLY A 28 3.26 6.16 -0.39
N ALA A 29 3.19 5.75 0.88
CA ALA A 29 3.10 4.35 1.29
C ALA A 29 1.72 3.74 1.00
N ILE A 30 0.64 4.51 1.20
CA ILE A 30 -0.74 4.05 1.00
C ILE A 30 -1.11 3.98 -0.49
N VAL A 31 -0.75 5.00 -1.27
CA VAL A 31 -1.14 5.11 -2.69
C VAL A 31 -0.26 4.20 -3.56
N GLY A 32 -0.80 3.04 -3.91
CA GLY A 32 -0.13 2.04 -4.75
C GLY A 32 -1.08 1.05 -5.42
N ALA A 33 -0.67 -0.22 -5.51
CA ALA A 33 -1.39 -1.26 -6.24
C ALA A 33 -2.85 -1.46 -5.77
N GLY A 34 -3.17 -1.15 -4.51
CA GLY A 34 -4.54 -1.23 -4.00
C GLY A 34 -5.53 -0.37 -4.80
N ILE A 35 -5.30 0.94 -4.89
CA ILE A 35 -6.19 1.84 -5.63
C ILE A 35 -6.08 1.64 -7.14
N PHE A 36 -4.88 1.38 -7.67
CA PHE A 36 -4.63 1.31 -9.11
C PHE A 36 -4.98 -0.03 -9.75
N VAL A 37 -5.04 -1.14 -8.99
CA VAL A 37 -5.28 -2.48 -9.54
C VAL A 37 -6.46 -3.15 -8.84
N LEU A 38 -6.42 -3.26 -7.51
CA LEU A 38 -7.44 -4.02 -6.77
C LEU A 38 -8.83 -3.39 -6.84
N THR A 39 -8.94 -2.07 -7.02
CA THR A 39 -10.22 -1.39 -7.26
C THR A 39 -10.98 -2.02 -8.43
N GLY A 40 -10.31 -2.25 -9.55
CA GLY A 40 -10.95 -2.84 -10.74
C GLY A 40 -11.39 -4.28 -10.50
N VAL A 41 -10.52 -5.08 -9.88
CA VAL A 41 -10.83 -6.48 -9.52
C VAL A 41 -12.01 -6.54 -8.55
N ALA A 42 -12.03 -5.65 -7.55
CA ALA A 42 -13.07 -5.64 -6.54
C ALA A 42 -14.42 -5.16 -7.08
N ALA A 43 -14.41 -4.17 -7.98
CA ALA A 43 -15.61 -3.74 -8.65
C ALA A 43 -16.17 -4.86 -9.54
N ALA A 44 -15.31 -5.52 -10.32
CA ALA A 44 -15.74 -6.55 -11.26
C ALA A 44 -16.22 -7.84 -10.59
N ARG A 45 -15.59 -8.25 -9.47
CA ARG A 45 -15.79 -9.60 -8.89
C ARG A 45 -16.53 -9.62 -7.56
N TYR A 46 -16.61 -8.51 -6.82
CA TYR A 46 -17.16 -8.51 -5.47
C TYR A 46 -18.27 -7.48 -5.24
N ALA A 47 -18.10 -6.22 -5.66
CA ALA A 47 -18.99 -5.14 -5.21
C ALA A 47 -19.80 -4.47 -6.33
N GLY A 48 -19.36 -4.52 -7.58
CA GLY A 48 -19.97 -3.73 -8.65
C GLY A 48 -19.85 -2.23 -8.39
N PRO A 49 -20.86 -1.42 -8.80
CA PRO A 49 -20.91 0.01 -8.49
C PRO A 49 -20.90 0.33 -6.98
N ALA A 50 -21.37 -0.59 -6.14
CA ALA A 50 -21.35 -0.47 -4.69
C ALA A 50 -19.94 -0.51 -4.06
N ILE A 51 -18.88 -0.64 -4.87
CA ILE A 51 -17.50 -0.53 -4.41
C ILE A 51 -17.21 0.76 -3.64
N MET A 52 -17.90 1.86 -3.95
CA MET A 52 -17.78 3.10 -3.18
C MET A 52 -18.12 2.90 -1.70
N MET A 53 -19.15 2.09 -1.40
CA MET A 53 -19.51 1.75 -0.03
C MET A 53 -18.47 0.82 0.62
N SER A 54 -17.87 -0.09 -0.16
CA SER A 54 -16.75 -0.91 0.31
C SER A 54 -15.57 -0.05 0.76
N PHE A 55 -15.23 1.01 0.00
CA PHE A 55 -14.18 1.98 0.38
C PHE A 55 -14.52 2.75 1.66
N VAL A 56 -15.78 3.14 1.85
CA VAL A 56 -16.24 3.84 3.06
C VAL A 56 -16.11 2.94 4.29
N VAL A 57 -16.57 1.69 4.21
CA VAL A 57 -16.48 0.73 5.33
C VAL A 57 -15.03 0.42 5.67
N ALA A 58 -14.19 0.10 4.67
CA ALA A 58 -12.78 -0.17 4.88
C ALA A 58 -12.05 1.07 5.45
N GLY A 59 -12.31 2.26 4.88
CA GLY A 59 -11.70 3.50 5.33
C GLY A 59 -12.07 3.88 6.76
N PHE A 60 -13.33 3.64 7.16
CA PHE A 60 -13.75 3.87 8.55
C PHE A 60 -13.01 2.95 9.53
N ALA A 61 -12.85 1.66 9.20
CA ALA A 61 -12.09 0.72 10.02
C ALA A 61 -10.61 1.14 10.12
N CYS A 62 -9.99 1.53 9.00
CA CYS A 62 -8.61 2.02 8.97
C CYS A 62 -8.44 3.33 9.75
N ALA A 63 -9.40 4.25 9.70
CA ALA A 63 -9.36 5.49 10.46
C ALA A 63 -9.35 5.25 11.97
N MET A 64 -10.18 4.31 12.45
CA MET A 64 -10.17 3.90 13.87
C MET A 64 -8.83 3.29 14.26
N ALA A 65 -8.27 2.40 13.44
CA ALA A 65 -6.95 1.83 13.68
C ALA A 65 -5.84 2.90 13.68
N ALA A 66 -5.87 3.83 12.72
CA ALA A 66 -4.89 4.90 12.60
C ALA A 66 -4.89 5.85 13.81
N LEU A 67 -6.06 6.11 14.42
CA LEU A 67 -6.15 6.88 15.66
C LEU A 67 -5.43 6.16 16.83
N CYS A 68 -5.59 4.85 16.97
CA CYS A 68 -4.86 4.07 17.95
C CYS A 68 -3.34 4.12 17.69
N TYR A 69 -2.92 3.98 16.43
CA TYR A 69 -1.50 4.11 16.06
C TYR A 69 -0.95 5.50 16.34
N ALA A 70 -1.74 6.56 16.12
CA ALA A 70 -1.33 7.94 16.43
C ALA A 70 -1.10 8.14 17.93
N GLU A 71 -1.95 7.56 18.77
CA GLU A 71 -1.78 7.58 20.23
C GLU A 71 -0.51 6.85 20.67
N PHE A 72 -0.26 5.65 20.14
CA PHE A 72 0.96 4.89 20.43
C PHE A 72 2.22 5.58 19.91
N ALA A 73 2.19 6.18 18.71
CA ALA A 73 3.32 6.93 18.17
C ALA A 73 3.67 8.16 19.02
N ALA A 74 2.67 8.79 19.64
CA ALA A 74 2.90 9.91 20.57
C ALA A 74 3.46 9.45 21.93
N MET A 75 3.03 8.29 22.43
CA MET A 75 3.48 7.75 23.72
C MET A 75 4.85 7.06 23.65
N ILE A 76 5.14 6.37 22.55
CA ILE A 76 6.33 5.54 22.36
C ILE A 76 7.04 6.00 21.07
N PRO A 77 7.81 7.10 21.11
CA PRO A 77 8.44 7.71 19.94
C PRO A 77 9.72 6.95 19.54
N VAL A 78 9.60 5.65 19.31
CA VAL A 78 10.66 4.76 18.83
C VAL A 78 10.27 4.24 17.45
N ALA A 79 11.25 4.12 16.55
CA ALA A 79 11.04 3.53 15.24
C ALA A 79 10.81 2.03 15.40
N GLY A 80 9.58 1.56 15.16
CA GLY A 80 9.28 0.12 15.27
C GLY A 80 7.82 -0.31 15.13
N SER A 81 6.88 0.61 14.90
CA SER A 81 5.47 0.31 14.59
C SER A 81 4.83 -0.68 15.58
N ALA A 82 3.86 -1.48 15.11
CA ALA A 82 3.03 -2.39 15.90
C ALA A 82 3.84 -3.38 16.74
N TYR A 83 5.00 -3.83 16.27
CA TYR A 83 5.88 -4.73 17.02
C TYR A 83 6.32 -4.07 18.33
N SER A 84 6.87 -2.86 18.27
CA SER A 84 7.35 -2.14 19.46
C SER A 84 6.21 -1.77 20.40
N TYR A 85 5.03 -1.42 19.87
CA TYR A 85 3.85 -1.10 20.68
C TYR A 85 3.34 -2.33 21.44
N SER A 86 3.23 -3.46 20.75
CA SER A 86 2.82 -4.75 21.32
C SER A 86 3.81 -5.23 22.38
N TYR A 87 5.11 -5.13 22.10
CA TYR A 87 6.15 -5.51 23.04
C TYR A 87 6.12 -4.67 24.31
N ALA A 88 5.93 -3.35 24.18
CA ALA A 88 5.91 -2.43 25.32
C ALA A 88 4.66 -2.61 26.21
N THR A 89 3.52 -3.02 25.64
CA THR A 89 2.23 -3.08 26.35
C THR A 89 1.86 -4.48 26.81
N MET A 90 2.15 -5.52 26.01
CA MET A 90 1.68 -6.89 26.22
C MET A 90 2.82 -7.89 26.43
N GLY A 91 4.07 -7.45 26.33
CA GLY A 91 5.26 -8.26 26.57
C GLY A 91 5.76 -9.04 25.36
N GLU A 92 6.79 -9.84 25.61
CA GLU A 92 7.62 -10.45 24.57
C GLU A 92 6.86 -11.43 23.67
N LEU A 93 6.00 -12.28 24.21
CA LEU A 93 5.29 -13.29 23.42
C LEU A 93 4.35 -12.66 22.37
N VAL A 94 3.57 -11.65 22.78
CA VAL A 94 2.67 -10.96 21.85
C VAL A 94 3.46 -10.13 20.85
N GLY A 95 4.50 -9.42 21.30
CA GLY A 95 5.43 -8.73 20.41
C GLY A 95 6.04 -9.67 19.36
N TRP A 96 6.50 -10.86 19.75
CA TRP A 96 7.06 -11.86 18.85
C TRP A 96 6.07 -12.34 17.79
N ILE A 97 4.82 -12.63 18.18
CA ILE A 97 3.77 -13.04 17.26
C ILE A 97 3.51 -11.93 16.22
N ILE A 98 3.35 -10.69 16.68
CA ILE A 98 3.13 -9.54 15.80
C ILE A 98 4.35 -9.27 14.90
N GLY A 99 5.57 -9.47 15.40
CA GLY A 99 6.79 -9.33 14.60
C GLY A 99 6.82 -10.30 13.41
N TRP A 100 6.50 -11.58 13.64
CA TRP A 100 6.41 -12.56 12.55
C TRP A 100 5.26 -12.29 11.59
N ASP A 101 4.13 -11.83 12.11
CA ASP A 101 2.99 -11.41 11.30
C ASP A 101 3.36 -10.25 10.35
N LEU A 102 4.02 -9.20 10.88
CA LEU A 102 4.50 -8.07 10.07
C LEU A 102 5.52 -8.48 9.01
N ILE A 103 6.45 -9.40 9.33
CA ILE A 103 7.41 -9.90 8.33
C ILE A 103 6.66 -10.55 7.16
N LEU A 104 5.65 -11.38 7.46
CA LEU A 104 4.82 -12.01 6.44
C LEU A 104 3.99 -10.96 5.66
N GLU A 105 3.38 -10.01 6.36
CA GLU A 105 2.57 -8.95 5.80
C GLU A 105 3.37 -8.09 4.80
N TYR A 106 4.54 -7.59 5.19
CA TYR A 106 5.40 -6.79 4.30
C TYR A 106 5.92 -7.62 3.12
N ALA A 107 6.25 -8.91 3.31
CA ALA A 107 6.69 -9.78 2.22
C ALA A 107 5.57 -10.02 1.18
N VAL A 108 4.36 -10.35 1.65
CA VAL A 108 3.19 -10.55 0.77
C VAL A 108 2.76 -9.23 0.14
N GLY A 109 2.81 -8.12 0.87
CA GLY A 109 2.53 -6.78 0.39
C GLY A 109 3.47 -6.35 -0.73
N ALA A 110 4.78 -6.54 -0.55
CA ALA A 110 5.78 -6.26 -1.57
C ALA A 110 5.54 -7.09 -2.86
N ALA A 111 5.23 -8.38 -2.71
CA ALA A 111 4.88 -9.23 -3.84
C ALA A 111 3.61 -8.75 -4.57
N ALA A 112 2.55 -8.40 -3.83
CA ALA A 112 1.31 -7.87 -4.40
C ALA A 112 1.52 -6.56 -5.16
N VAL A 113 2.35 -5.65 -4.64
CA VAL A 113 2.71 -4.40 -5.32
C VAL A 113 3.51 -4.68 -6.60
N ALA A 114 4.44 -5.62 -6.57
CA ALA A 114 5.23 -6.01 -7.74
C ALA A 114 4.37 -6.61 -8.87
N VAL A 115 3.40 -7.46 -8.53
CA VAL A 115 2.42 -8.00 -9.50
C VAL A 115 1.56 -6.88 -10.10
N GLY A 116 1.12 -5.93 -9.26
CA GLY A 116 0.39 -4.76 -9.74
C GLY A 116 1.20 -3.92 -10.73
N TRP A 117 2.49 -3.71 -10.43
CA TRP A 117 3.42 -3.00 -11.31
C TRP A 117 3.65 -3.74 -12.63
N SER A 118 3.84 -5.07 -12.58
CA SER A 118 3.99 -5.92 -13.78
C SER A 118 2.79 -5.78 -14.72
N GLY A 119 1.57 -5.77 -14.17
CA GLY A 119 0.35 -5.54 -14.94
C GLY A 119 0.38 -4.24 -15.75
N TYR A 120 0.78 -3.13 -15.13
CA TYR A 120 0.92 -1.83 -15.82
C TYR A 120 2.03 -1.84 -16.87
N LEU A 121 3.19 -2.43 -16.57
CA LEU A 121 4.28 -2.55 -17.54
C LEU A 121 3.84 -3.33 -18.78
N ASN A 122 3.12 -4.44 -18.59
CA ASN A 122 2.61 -5.24 -19.71
C ASN A 122 1.64 -4.45 -20.60
N VAL A 123 0.78 -3.60 -20.02
CA VAL A 123 -0.10 -2.70 -20.79
C VAL A 123 0.70 -1.70 -21.61
N ILE A 124 1.74 -1.10 -21.02
CA ILE A 124 2.62 -0.14 -21.71
C ILE A 124 3.36 -0.82 -22.87
N LEU A 125 3.96 -1.98 -22.63
CA LEU A 125 4.72 -2.72 -23.64
C LEU A 125 3.83 -3.10 -24.83
N ARG A 126 2.62 -3.60 -24.57
CA ARG A 126 1.62 -3.87 -25.61
C ARG A 126 1.26 -2.61 -26.41
N GLY A 127 1.14 -1.46 -25.75
CA GLY A 127 0.91 -0.17 -26.40
C GLY A 127 2.05 0.28 -27.32
N THR A 128 3.29 -0.17 -27.06
CA THR A 128 4.46 0.09 -27.91
C THR A 128 4.71 -0.98 -29.00
N GLY A 129 3.84 -1.99 -29.09
CA GLY A 129 3.97 -3.11 -30.03
C GLY A 129 4.86 -4.27 -29.55
N ILE A 130 5.36 -4.21 -28.31
CA ILE A 130 6.15 -5.29 -27.70
C ILE A 130 5.18 -6.25 -27.02
N HIS A 131 5.02 -7.44 -27.60
CA HIS A 131 4.17 -8.50 -27.05
C HIS A 131 5.01 -9.56 -26.35
N LEU A 132 5.03 -9.50 -25.02
CA LEU A 132 5.61 -10.56 -24.21
C LEU A 132 4.62 -11.75 -24.12
N PRO A 133 5.12 -13.00 -24.15
CA PRO A 133 4.27 -14.18 -23.96
C PRO A 133 3.63 -14.22 -22.56
N ASP A 134 2.35 -14.60 -22.50
CA ASP A 134 1.61 -14.73 -21.24
C ASP A 134 2.28 -15.70 -20.24
N ALA A 135 3.05 -16.67 -20.74
CA ALA A 135 3.83 -17.60 -19.94
C ALA A 135 4.87 -16.93 -19.02
N ILE A 136 5.38 -15.75 -19.39
CA ILE A 136 6.41 -15.02 -18.61
C ILE A 136 5.88 -13.71 -18.01
N THR A 137 4.61 -13.36 -18.23
CA THR A 137 4.01 -12.13 -17.69
C THR A 137 2.94 -12.39 -16.63
N HIS A 138 2.62 -13.66 -16.37
CA HIS A 138 1.62 -14.06 -15.40
C HIS A 138 2.15 -15.18 -14.49
N ALA A 139 1.74 -15.13 -13.23
CA ALA A 139 2.02 -16.19 -12.28
C ALA A 139 1.27 -17.50 -12.64
N PRO A 140 1.69 -18.68 -12.12
CA PRO A 140 1.01 -19.96 -12.30
C PRO A 140 -0.50 -19.92 -12.05
N GLY A 141 -0.93 -19.26 -10.96
CA GLY A 141 -2.34 -19.11 -10.61
C GLY A 141 -3.15 -18.22 -11.57
N ALA A 142 -2.48 -17.50 -12.48
CA ALA A 142 -3.08 -16.62 -13.46
C ALA A 142 -2.88 -17.10 -14.92
N GLY A 143 -2.40 -18.33 -15.12
CA GLY A 143 -2.25 -18.96 -16.43
C GLY A 143 -0.87 -18.81 -17.10
N GLY A 144 0.11 -18.22 -16.42
CA GLY A 144 1.51 -18.21 -16.86
C GLY A 144 2.37 -19.23 -16.11
N ILE A 145 3.69 -19.16 -16.29
CA ILE A 145 4.67 -20.00 -15.56
C ILE A 145 5.33 -19.15 -14.47
N ILE A 146 5.64 -17.90 -14.78
CA ILE A 146 6.29 -16.96 -13.86
C ILE A 146 5.95 -15.53 -14.28
N ASP A 147 5.73 -14.65 -13.30
CA ASP A 147 5.63 -13.22 -13.55
C ASP A 147 7.04 -12.61 -13.56
N LEU A 148 7.70 -12.68 -14.72
CA LEU A 148 9.09 -12.23 -14.89
C LEU A 148 9.25 -10.73 -14.62
N PRO A 149 8.37 -9.82 -15.10
CA PRO A 149 8.49 -8.41 -14.77
C PRO A 149 8.34 -8.12 -13.27
N ALA A 150 7.43 -8.81 -12.56
CA ALA A 150 7.32 -8.68 -11.11
C ALA A 150 8.60 -9.16 -10.39
N LEU A 151 9.19 -10.28 -10.82
CA LEU A 151 10.47 -10.75 -10.28
C LEU A 151 11.59 -9.73 -10.51
N LEU A 152 11.70 -9.19 -11.72
CA LEU A 152 12.74 -8.24 -12.09
C LEU A 152 12.64 -6.93 -11.28
N ILE A 153 11.44 -6.40 -11.07
CA ILE A 153 11.29 -5.18 -10.26
C ILE A 153 11.63 -5.43 -8.79
N VAL A 154 11.27 -6.60 -8.23
CA VAL A 154 11.67 -6.96 -6.85
C VAL A 154 13.19 -7.03 -6.75
N LEU A 155 13.86 -7.75 -7.66
CA LEU A 155 15.32 -7.85 -7.66
C LEU A 155 15.99 -6.48 -7.85
N LEU A 156 15.44 -5.63 -8.70
CA LEU A 156 15.94 -4.27 -8.92
C LEU A 156 15.85 -3.44 -7.63
N ILE A 157 14.67 -3.40 -6.99
CA ILE A 157 14.48 -2.66 -5.75
C ILE A 157 15.33 -3.24 -4.62
N SER A 158 15.45 -4.57 -4.51
CA SER A 158 16.37 -5.22 -3.57
C SER A 158 17.83 -4.81 -3.80
N GLY A 159 18.28 -4.73 -5.06
CA GLY A 159 19.62 -4.26 -5.40
C GLY A 159 19.84 -2.79 -5.03
N VAL A 160 18.84 -1.93 -5.28
CA VAL A 160 18.87 -0.53 -4.88
C VAL A 160 18.93 -0.39 -3.34
N LEU A 161 18.15 -1.18 -2.61
CA LEU A 161 18.18 -1.21 -1.15
C LEU A 161 19.52 -1.73 -0.60
N TYR A 162 20.15 -2.71 -1.28
CA TYR A 162 21.45 -3.25 -0.91
C TYR A 162 22.59 -2.22 -1.04
N VAL A 163 22.57 -1.41 -2.11
CA VAL A 163 23.56 -0.31 -2.30
C VAL A 163 23.36 0.80 -1.25
N GLY A 164 22.16 0.92 -0.71
CA GLY A 164 21.78 1.93 0.28
C GLY A 164 21.21 3.17 -0.40
N ILE A 165 19.93 3.43 -0.11
CA ILE A 165 19.26 4.65 -0.54
C ILE A 165 19.47 5.68 0.56
N SER A 166 20.39 6.63 0.38
CA SER A 166 20.39 7.85 1.19
C SER A 166 19.27 8.76 0.70
N GLU A 167 18.03 8.44 1.08
CA GLU A 167 16.87 9.07 0.48
C GLU A 167 16.73 10.53 0.93
N SER A 168 16.57 11.43 -0.03
CA SER A 168 16.17 12.81 0.24
C SER A 168 14.65 12.85 0.36
N ALA A 169 14.11 13.30 1.49
CA ALA A 169 12.66 13.51 1.69
C ALA A 169 11.97 14.28 0.54
N ARG A 170 12.75 15.09 -0.19
CA ARG A 170 12.32 15.81 -1.39
C ARG A 170 11.95 14.87 -2.55
N LEU A 171 12.72 13.81 -2.79
CA LEU A 171 12.45 12.84 -3.86
C LEU A 171 11.13 12.12 -3.60
N ASN A 172 10.94 11.63 -2.37
CA ASN A 172 9.68 11.02 -1.96
C ASN A 172 8.49 11.99 -2.18
N SER A 173 8.63 13.25 -1.74
CA SER A 173 7.59 14.26 -1.93
C SER A 173 7.21 14.48 -3.39
N VAL A 174 8.20 14.51 -4.30
CA VAL A 174 7.96 14.65 -5.75
C VAL A 174 7.20 13.45 -6.31
N ILE A 175 7.59 12.23 -5.93
CA ILE A 175 6.93 10.99 -6.39
C ILE A 175 5.45 10.98 -5.94
N VAL A 176 5.18 11.38 -4.70
CA VAL A 176 3.81 11.43 -4.16
C VAL A 176 2.96 12.44 -4.93
N VAL A 177 3.50 13.63 -5.20
CA VAL A 177 2.78 14.65 -5.99
C VAL A 177 2.46 14.12 -7.39
N ILE A 178 3.38 13.41 -8.05
CA ILE A 178 3.13 12.79 -9.35
C ILE A 178 2.00 11.76 -9.26
N LYS A 179 2.00 10.89 -8.23
CA LYS A 179 0.93 9.91 -8.02
C LYS A 179 -0.44 10.57 -7.83
N LEU A 180 -0.52 11.60 -6.99
CA LEU A 180 -1.76 12.34 -6.75
C LEU A 180 -2.24 13.08 -8.00
N PHE A 181 -1.32 13.63 -8.78
CA PHE A 181 -1.63 14.26 -10.05
C PHE A 181 -2.20 13.26 -11.07
N ALA A 182 -1.62 12.06 -11.16
CA ALA A 182 -2.16 10.99 -12.02
C ALA A 182 -3.60 10.60 -11.63
N ILE A 183 -3.89 10.49 -10.33
CA ILE A 183 -5.25 10.25 -9.83
C ILE A 183 -6.19 11.40 -10.23
N ALA A 184 -5.74 12.65 -10.05
CA ALA A 184 -6.53 13.82 -10.42
C ALA A 184 -6.88 13.84 -11.91
N ILE A 185 -5.93 13.49 -12.80
CA ILE A 185 -6.20 13.36 -14.24
C ILE A 185 -7.28 12.32 -14.51
N VAL A 186 -7.20 11.15 -13.88
CA VAL A 186 -8.19 10.07 -14.08
C VAL A 186 -9.57 10.50 -13.59
N ILE A 187 -9.65 11.19 -12.45
CA ILE A 187 -10.92 11.70 -11.93
C ILE A 187 -11.49 12.76 -12.88
N ILE A 188 -10.73 13.82 -13.19
CA ILE A 188 -11.21 14.94 -14.01
C ILE A 188 -11.57 14.47 -15.42
N GLY A 189 -10.71 13.68 -16.05
CA GLY A 189 -10.97 13.10 -17.37
C GLY A 189 -12.16 12.14 -17.33
N GLY A 190 -12.24 11.31 -16.30
CA GLY A 190 -13.31 10.32 -16.12
C GLY A 190 -14.70 10.95 -15.95
N LEU A 191 -14.81 12.13 -15.31
CA LEU A 191 -16.08 12.84 -15.10
C LEU A 191 -16.86 13.04 -16.41
N PHE A 192 -16.18 13.28 -17.54
CA PHE A 192 -16.81 13.48 -18.83
C PHE A 192 -17.37 12.20 -19.47
N PHE A 193 -16.96 11.03 -18.98
CA PHE A 193 -17.35 9.72 -19.52
C PHE A 193 -18.24 8.91 -18.56
N VAL A 194 -18.64 9.48 -17.42
CA VAL A 194 -19.53 8.82 -16.47
C VAL A 194 -20.91 8.65 -17.10
N ARG A 195 -21.37 7.39 -17.20
CA ARG A 195 -22.73 7.05 -17.60
C ARG A 195 -23.50 6.52 -16.38
N PRO A 196 -24.49 7.25 -15.85
CA PRO A 196 -25.27 6.80 -14.69
C PRO A 196 -25.95 5.45 -14.88
N ALA A 197 -26.21 5.04 -16.13
CA ALA A 197 -26.72 3.71 -16.46
C ALA A 197 -25.82 2.58 -15.93
N ASN A 198 -24.50 2.78 -15.85
CA ASN A 198 -23.55 1.79 -15.33
C ASN A 198 -23.63 1.63 -13.80
N TRP A 199 -24.39 2.48 -13.10
CA TRP A 199 -24.63 2.33 -11.66
C TRP A 199 -25.82 1.43 -11.36
N SER A 200 -26.54 0.94 -12.38
CA SER A 200 -27.64 0.00 -12.21
C SER A 200 -27.29 -1.35 -12.85
N PRO A 201 -27.43 -2.48 -12.12
CA PRO A 201 -27.74 -2.57 -10.70
C PRO A 201 -26.59 -2.07 -9.81
N PHE A 202 -26.91 -1.32 -8.74
CA PHE A 202 -25.89 -0.70 -7.87
C PHE A 202 -25.10 -1.72 -7.05
N ALA A 203 -25.81 -2.66 -6.43
CA ALA A 203 -25.21 -3.71 -5.59
C ALA A 203 -25.56 -5.11 -6.15
N PRO A 204 -25.00 -5.49 -7.32
CA PRO A 204 -25.35 -6.77 -7.97
C PRO A 204 -24.98 -7.99 -7.13
N PHE A 205 -23.97 -7.86 -6.27
CA PHE A 205 -23.50 -8.91 -5.36
C PHE A 205 -24.07 -8.78 -3.94
N GLY A 206 -25.01 -7.85 -3.73
CA GLY A 206 -25.64 -7.57 -2.45
C GLY A 206 -24.67 -7.12 -1.34
N TRP A 207 -25.17 -7.12 -0.10
CA TRP A 207 -24.41 -6.71 1.09
C TRP A 207 -23.16 -7.57 1.30
N THR A 208 -23.27 -8.89 1.12
CA THR A 208 -22.13 -9.81 1.30
C THR A 208 -21.00 -9.53 0.31
N GLY A 209 -21.34 -9.21 -0.95
CA GLY A 209 -20.35 -8.80 -1.95
C GLY A 209 -19.65 -7.50 -1.59
N MET A 210 -20.41 -6.51 -1.10
CA MET A 210 -19.86 -5.25 -0.62
C MET A 210 -18.87 -5.44 0.53
N MET A 211 -19.17 -6.29 1.51
CA MET A 211 -18.26 -6.59 2.62
C MET A 211 -17.01 -7.36 2.17
N LYS A 212 -17.15 -8.31 1.24
CA LYS A 212 -15.99 -8.97 0.61
C LYS A 212 -15.12 -7.97 -0.15
N GLY A 213 -15.74 -7.04 -0.89
CA GLY A 213 -15.05 -5.94 -1.55
C GLY A 213 -14.29 -5.06 -0.56
N ALA A 214 -14.89 -4.76 0.60
CA ALA A 214 -14.24 -3.97 1.65
C ALA A 214 -12.98 -4.67 2.18
N ALA A 215 -13.04 -5.99 2.41
CA ALA A 215 -11.88 -6.78 2.84
C ALA A 215 -10.74 -6.76 1.79
N VAL A 216 -11.07 -6.84 0.50
CA VAL A 216 -10.06 -6.77 -0.58
C VAL A 216 -9.44 -5.37 -0.69
N ILE A 217 -10.27 -4.33 -0.57
CA ILE A 217 -9.83 -2.94 -0.70
C ILE A 217 -9.14 -2.43 0.55
N PHE A 218 -9.28 -3.10 1.69
CA PHE A 218 -8.52 -2.81 2.90
C PHE A 218 -7.01 -2.74 2.61
N PHE A 219 -6.51 -3.58 1.70
CA PHE A 219 -5.13 -3.51 1.21
C PHE A 219 -4.72 -2.12 0.70
N ALA A 220 -5.64 -1.35 0.10
CA ALA A 220 -5.38 -0.01 -0.40
C ALA A 220 -5.16 1.04 0.70
N TYR A 221 -5.42 0.70 1.96
CA TYR A 221 -5.20 1.57 3.12
C TYR A 221 -3.97 1.19 3.95
N ILE A 222 -3.31 0.05 3.66
CA ILE A 222 -2.08 -0.36 4.33
C ILE A 222 -0.97 0.64 4.02
N GLY A 223 -0.14 1.00 5.01
CA GLY A 223 1.03 1.87 4.83
C GLY A 223 1.03 3.14 5.68
N PHE A 224 -0.05 3.49 6.38
CA PHE A 224 -0.03 4.63 7.31
C PHE A 224 0.92 4.40 8.49
N ASP A 225 1.14 3.14 8.86
CA ASP A 225 2.05 2.67 9.90
C ASP A 225 3.52 2.94 9.55
N ALA A 226 3.86 3.13 8.28
CA ALA A 226 5.21 3.54 7.85
C ALA A 226 5.60 4.94 8.38
N VAL A 227 4.62 5.78 8.76
CA VAL A 227 4.91 7.06 9.43
C VAL A 227 5.43 6.84 10.84
N SER A 228 5.07 5.73 11.48
CA SER A 228 5.51 5.39 12.84
C SER A 228 6.89 4.72 12.91
N THR A 229 7.46 4.38 11.75
CA THR A 229 8.83 3.84 11.62
C THR A 229 9.83 4.90 11.15
N ALA A 230 9.37 6.12 10.86
CA ALA A 230 10.14 7.23 10.30
C ALA A 230 10.79 8.15 11.35
#